data_AF-A0A960F206-F1
#
_entry.id   AF-A0A960F206-F1
#
_cell.length_a   1.000
_cell.length_b   1.000
_cell.length_c   1.000
_cell.angle_alpha   90.00
_cell.angle_beta   90.00
_cell.angle_gamma   90.00
#
_symmetry.space_group_name_H-M   'P 1'
#
loop_
_entity.id
_entity.type
_entity.pdbx_description
1 polymer ?
#
loop_
_entity_poly.entity_id
_entity_poly.type
_entity_poly.pdbx_seq_one_letter_code
_entity_poly.pdbx_strand_id
1 'polypeptide(L)'
;MLRYLTAGESHGQALVVVVEGLPAGLPVTVEALQAELARRRLGYGRGPRQRFEEDELTLVGGVRHGRTLGSPVAIEIKNSEWFRSDKWHEEMSPAPGATKSPLHQVRPGHADLVGMQKYGFTDARDVLERASARETAARVAAGALAKLLLAELGVSVISHVIQMGAARAAAGVRPTPADLAAVDADDVRCFDPAASAAMIEQIKAAAKDGDSLGGVVEVLGYGVPVGLGSHVHWDR
;
A
#
# COMPACT_ATOMS: atom_id res chain seq x y z
N MET A 1 1.79 16.71 16.12
CA MET A 1 1.03 15.45 15.89
C MET A 1 1.44 14.97 14.51
N LEU A 2 1.84 13.71 14.37
CA LEU A 2 2.17 13.17 13.05
C LEU A 2 0.88 12.95 12.26
N ARG A 3 0.80 13.45 11.02
CA ARG A 3 -0.32 13.21 10.11
C ARG A 3 0.17 13.06 8.68
N TYR A 4 -0.68 12.49 7.83
CA TYR A 4 -0.41 12.39 6.41
C TYR A 4 -1.68 12.54 5.58
N LEU A 5 -1.50 12.94 4.33
CA LEU A 5 -2.55 13.00 3.31
C LEU A 5 -2.04 12.35 2.04
N THR A 6 -2.88 11.55 1.38
CA THR A 6 -2.58 10.95 0.08
C THR A 6 -3.47 11.53 -0.99
N ALA A 7 -2.95 11.65 -2.20
CA ALA A 7 -3.66 12.14 -3.39
C ALA A 7 -3.26 11.31 -4.61
N GLY A 8 -4.09 11.40 -5.65
CA GLY A 8 -3.87 10.74 -6.93
C GLY A 8 -4.79 9.55 -7.19
N GLU A 9 -4.99 9.30 -8.47
CA GLU A 9 -5.88 8.32 -9.07
C GLU A 9 -5.11 7.11 -9.61
N SER A 10 -5.77 5.96 -9.67
CA SER A 10 -5.15 4.70 -10.08
C SER A 10 -4.53 4.74 -11.48
N HIS A 11 -5.12 5.52 -12.39
CA HIS A 11 -4.61 5.76 -13.75
C HIS A 11 -4.24 7.23 -14.01
N GLY A 12 -4.15 8.05 -12.96
CA GLY A 12 -3.61 9.41 -13.07
C GLY A 12 -2.08 9.42 -13.22
N GLN A 13 -1.49 10.61 -13.41
CA GLN A 13 -0.06 10.81 -13.65
C GLN A 13 0.84 10.24 -12.55
N ALA A 14 0.44 10.47 -11.30
CA ALA A 14 1.20 10.09 -10.13
C ALA A 14 0.30 9.99 -8.90
N LEU A 15 0.82 9.36 -7.87
CA LEU A 15 0.30 9.49 -6.51
C LEU A 15 1.18 10.48 -5.75
N VAL A 16 0.59 11.21 -4.81
CA VAL A 16 1.32 12.09 -3.91
C VAL A 16 1.00 11.72 -2.47
N VAL A 17 2.00 11.77 -1.60
CA VAL A 17 1.80 11.75 -0.15
C VAL A 17 2.54 12.90 0.49
N VAL A 18 1.86 13.57 1.43
CA VAL A 18 2.45 14.59 2.28
C VAL A 18 2.40 14.11 3.72
N VAL A 19 3.56 14.03 4.37
CA VAL A 19 3.69 13.67 5.79
C VAL A 19 4.14 14.90 6.57
N GLU A 20 3.39 15.27 7.60
CA GLU A 20 3.65 16.44 8.43
C GLU A 20 3.79 16.05 9.90
N GLY A 21 4.68 16.75 10.62
CA GLY A 21 4.96 16.48 12.04
C GLY A 21 6.12 15.52 12.28
N LEU A 22 6.93 15.20 11.27
CA LEU A 22 8.19 14.49 11.45
C LEU A 22 9.23 15.41 12.11
N PRO A 23 10.08 14.89 13.02
CA PRO A 23 11.19 15.67 13.56
C PRO A 23 12.19 16.00 12.46
N ALA A 24 12.91 17.12 12.61
CA ALA A 24 14.06 17.43 11.76
C ALA A 24 15.23 16.50 12.08
N GLY A 25 16.04 16.18 11.08
CA GLY A 25 17.25 15.38 11.25
C GLY A 25 17.08 13.86 11.11
N LEU A 26 15.86 13.35 10.92
CA LEU A 26 15.62 11.93 10.65
C LEU A 26 16.30 11.53 9.33
N PRO A 27 17.20 10.52 9.32
CA PRO A 27 17.81 10.03 8.09
C PRO A 27 16.77 9.42 7.14
N VAL A 28 16.79 9.83 5.87
CA VAL A 28 15.88 9.34 4.83
C VAL A 28 16.61 9.28 3.50
N THR A 29 16.52 8.14 2.82
CA THR A 29 17.00 7.98 1.44
C THR A 29 15.90 7.44 0.54
N VAL A 30 16.03 7.69 -0.76
CA VAL A 30 15.08 7.18 -1.77
C VAL A 30 15.07 5.65 -1.77
N GLU A 31 16.24 5.03 -1.61
CA GLU A 31 16.42 3.58 -1.63
C GLU A 31 15.67 2.91 -0.48
N ALA A 32 15.69 3.50 0.71
CA ALA A 32 14.96 2.99 1.87
C ALA A 32 13.44 2.99 1.64
N LEU A 33 12.91 4.05 1.04
CA LEU A 33 11.49 4.16 0.70
C LEU A 33 11.11 3.21 -0.45
N GLN A 34 11.99 3.09 -1.45
CA GLN A 34 11.82 2.23 -2.61
C GLN A 34 11.78 0.76 -2.21
N ALA A 35 12.58 0.34 -1.22
CA ALA A 35 12.56 -1.02 -0.69
C ALA A 35 11.19 -1.39 -0.09
N GLU A 36 10.56 -0.50 0.66
CA GLU A 36 9.21 -0.73 1.21
C GLU A 36 8.14 -0.78 0.10
N LEU A 37 8.24 0.09 -0.91
CA LEU A 37 7.37 0.03 -2.09
C LEU A 37 7.55 -1.27 -2.87
N ALA A 38 8.77 -1.77 -3.00
CA ALA A 38 9.06 -3.04 -3.64
C ALA A 38 8.40 -4.21 -2.88
N ARG A 39 8.45 -4.20 -1.54
CA ARG A 39 7.76 -5.19 -0.69
C ARG A 39 6.26 -5.22 -0.90
N ARG A 40 5.64 -4.08 -1.25
CA ARG A 40 4.20 -4.01 -1.60
C ARG A 40 3.86 -4.83 -2.84
N ARG A 41 4.82 -5.13 -3.72
CA ARG A 41 4.61 -5.91 -4.96
C ARG A 41 4.80 -7.42 -4.77
N LEU A 42 5.31 -7.86 -3.62
CA LEU A 42 5.50 -9.28 -3.30
C LEU A 42 4.16 -10.01 -3.15
N GLY A 43 4.14 -11.28 -3.51
CA GLY A 43 2.99 -12.17 -3.36
C GLY A 43 2.62 -12.91 -4.65
N TYR A 44 2.56 -14.24 -4.57
CA TYR A 44 2.06 -15.13 -5.60
C TYR A 44 0.58 -14.85 -5.90
N GLY A 45 0.18 -15.04 -7.15
CA GLY A 45 -1.18 -14.75 -7.61
C GLY A 45 -1.48 -13.27 -7.86
N ARG A 46 -0.52 -12.36 -7.63
CA ARG A 46 -0.69 -10.94 -8.00
C ARG A 46 -0.83 -10.75 -9.50
N GLY A 47 -1.77 -9.88 -9.87
CA GLY A 47 -2.14 -9.61 -11.25
C GLY A 47 -1.00 -9.04 -12.10
N PRO A 48 -1.11 -9.13 -13.43
CA PRO A 48 -0.04 -8.76 -14.36
C PRO A 48 0.45 -7.31 -14.20
N ARG A 49 -0.44 -6.39 -13.83
CA ARG A 49 -0.12 -4.97 -13.60
C ARG A 49 1.05 -4.78 -12.62
N GLN A 50 1.06 -5.51 -11.51
CA GLN A 50 2.07 -5.31 -10.46
C GLN A 50 3.44 -5.91 -10.81
N ARG A 51 3.53 -6.75 -11.84
CA ARG A 51 4.80 -7.31 -12.31
C ARG A 51 5.64 -6.31 -13.09
N PHE A 52 5.01 -5.29 -13.68
CA PHE A 52 5.68 -4.31 -14.56
C PHE A 52 5.56 -2.85 -14.10
N GLU A 53 4.75 -2.58 -13.07
CA GLU A 53 4.62 -1.25 -12.47
C GLU A 53 5.84 -0.97 -11.59
N GLU A 54 6.75 -0.14 -12.09
CA GLU A 54 7.88 0.40 -11.33
C GLU A 54 7.45 1.70 -10.67
N ASP A 55 7.36 1.67 -9.35
CA ASP A 55 6.98 2.82 -8.54
C ASP A 55 8.18 3.78 -8.40
N GLU A 56 8.50 4.53 -9.46
CA GLU A 56 9.56 5.54 -9.38
C GLU A 56 9.12 6.68 -8.44
N LEU A 57 9.84 6.83 -7.32
CA LEU A 57 9.53 7.84 -6.31
C LEU A 57 10.45 9.06 -6.42
N THR A 58 9.89 10.24 -6.17
CA THR A 58 10.61 11.52 -6.09
C THR A 58 10.33 12.19 -4.75
N LEU A 59 11.40 12.57 -4.04
CA LEU A 59 11.31 13.42 -2.85
C LEU A 59 11.20 14.89 -3.30
N VAL A 60 9.97 15.40 -3.30
CA VAL A 60 9.67 16.76 -3.79
C VAL A 60 10.07 17.83 -2.78
N GLY A 61 9.88 17.57 -1.49
CA GLY A 61 10.15 18.54 -0.44
C GLY A 61 10.27 17.94 0.96
N GLY A 62 10.79 18.72 1.90
CA GLY A 62 10.93 18.34 3.32
C GLY A 62 12.15 17.48 3.66
N VAL A 63 12.92 17.06 2.65
CA VAL A 63 14.19 16.34 2.81
C VAL A 63 15.31 17.13 2.15
N ARG A 64 16.45 17.25 2.82
CA ARG A 64 17.66 17.87 2.27
C ARG A 64 18.89 17.16 2.77
N HIS A 65 19.74 16.71 1.83
CA HIS A 65 20.98 15.97 2.10
C HIS A 65 20.74 14.69 2.93
N GLY A 66 19.74 13.89 2.54
CA GLY A 66 19.48 12.59 3.18
C GLY A 66 18.82 12.65 4.56
N ARG A 67 18.23 13.78 4.94
CA ARG A 67 17.53 13.94 6.23
C ARG A 67 16.32 14.86 6.14
N THR A 68 15.35 14.66 7.00
CA THR A 68 14.17 15.53 7.13
C THR A 68 14.56 16.94 7.63
N LEU A 69 13.74 17.92 7.28
CA LEU A 69 13.89 19.33 7.71
C LEU A 69 12.94 19.74 8.84
N GLY A 70 11.99 18.89 9.22
CA GLY A 70 10.89 19.23 10.13
C GLY A 70 9.70 19.91 9.43
N SER A 71 9.90 20.44 8.22
CA SER A 71 8.82 20.85 7.32
C SER A 71 8.11 19.61 6.73
N PRO A 72 6.91 19.76 6.14
CA PRO A 72 6.21 18.65 5.49
C PRO A 72 7.09 17.94 4.45
N VAL A 73 7.09 16.61 4.50
CA VAL A 73 7.76 15.75 3.51
C VAL A 73 6.77 15.40 2.42
N ALA A 74 7.05 15.83 1.20
CA ALA A 74 6.22 15.55 0.02
C ALA A 74 6.92 14.52 -0.86
N ILE A 75 6.21 13.44 -1.20
CA ILE A 75 6.69 12.35 -2.04
C ILE A 75 5.73 12.19 -3.20
N GLU A 76 6.26 12.19 -4.41
CA GLU A 76 5.54 11.82 -5.63
C GLU A 76 5.94 10.39 -6.03
N ILE A 77 4.97 9.58 -6.45
CA ILE A 77 5.16 8.23 -6.97
C ILE A 77 4.57 8.20 -8.37
N LYS A 78 5.42 8.16 -9.39
CA LYS A 78 4.98 8.15 -10.78
C LYS A 78 4.14 6.92 -11.09
N ASN A 79 3.18 7.09 -12.00
CA ASN A 79 2.38 5.99 -12.51
C ASN A 79 2.93 5.54 -13.87
N SER A 80 3.60 4.39 -13.93
CA SER A 80 4.17 3.88 -15.18
C SER A 80 3.11 3.62 -16.26
N GLU A 81 1.86 3.32 -15.88
CA GLU A 81 0.77 3.07 -16.84
C GLU A 81 0.36 4.34 -17.60
N TRP A 82 0.39 5.50 -16.93
CA TRP A 82 0.13 6.79 -17.57
C TRP A 82 1.12 7.00 -18.73
N PHE A 83 2.43 6.87 -18.46
CA PHE A 83 3.47 7.10 -19.46
C PHE A 83 3.59 6.01 -20.54
N ARG A 84 2.94 4.86 -20.36
CA ARG A 84 2.94 3.75 -21.33
C ARG A 84 1.74 3.78 -22.26
N SER A 85 0.66 4.49 -21.93
CA SER A 85 -0.58 4.42 -22.69
C SER A 85 -1.23 5.80 -22.83
N ASP A 86 -1.25 6.31 -24.06
CA ASP A 86 -1.97 7.54 -24.41
C ASP A 86 -3.46 7.48 -24.11
N LYS A 87 -4.04 6.27 -23.94
CA LYS A 87 -5.41 6.10 -23.49
C LYS A 87 -5.68 6.86 -22.20
N TRP A 88 -4.77 6.80 -21.23
CA TRP A 88 -4.97 7.44 -19.94
C TRP A 88 -4.74 8.96 -20.01
N HIS A 89 -3.95 9.43 -20.97
CA HIS A 89 -3.75 10.87 -21.17
C HIS A 89 -5.06 11.60 -21.49
N GLU A 90 -5.91 10.98 -22.31
CA GLU A 90 -7.21 11.52 -22.65
C GLU A 90 -8.26 11.21 -21.57
N GLU A 91 -8.35 9.94 -21.15
CA GLU A 91 -9.39 9.47 -20.22
C GLU A 91 -9.26 10.10 -18.82
N MET A 92 -8.03 10.36 -18.36
CA MET A 92 -7.73 10.93 -17.05
C MET A 92 -7.14 12.35 -17.17
N SER A 93 -7.42 13.04 -18.28
CA SER A 93 -6.97 14.41 -18.50
C SER A 93 -7.52 15.36 -17.41
N PRO A 94 -6.69 16.25 -16.82
CA PRO A 94 -7.17 17.28 -15.90
C PRO A 94 -7.84 18.46 -16.63
N ALA A 95 -7.75 18.53 -17.96
CA ALA A 95 -8.39 19.57 -18.76
C ALA A 95 -9.86 19.23 -19.04
N PRO A 96 -10.73 20.21 -19.37
CA PRO A 96 -12.11 19.94 -19.74
C PRO A 96 -12.22 18.92 -20.89
N GLY A 97 -13.11 17.94 -20.75
CA GLY A 97 -13.31 16.86 -21.70
C GLY A 97 -14.58 16.07 -21.42
N ALA A 98 -14.77 14.97 -22.14
CA ALA A 98 -15.90 14.06 -21.94
C ALA A 98 -15.41 12.60 -22.01
N THR A 99 -15.95 11.75 -21.13
CA THR A 99 -15.64 10.32 -21.14
C THR A 99 -16.20 9.66 -22.40
N LYS A 100 -15.35 8.92 -23.12
CA LYS A 100 -15.75 8.21 -24.34
C LYS A 100 -16.58 6.96 -24.06
N SER A 101 -16.24 6.25 -22.98
CA SER A 101 -16.82 4.96 -22.62
C SER A 101 -17.12 4.89 -21.12
N PRO A 102 -18.22 5.51 -20.67
CA PRO A 102 -18.56 5.55 -19.24
C PRO A 102 -18.86 4.16 -18.69
N LEU A 103 -18.54 3.95 -17.42
CA LEU A 103 -18.79 2.70 -16.72
C LEU A 103 -20.07 2.79 -15.88
N HIS A 104 -21.09 2.04 -16.30
CA HIS A 104 -22.37 1.96 -15.59
C HIS A 104 -22.58 0.63 -14.84
N GLN A 105 -21.77 -0.39 -15.15
CA GLN A 105 -21.82 -1.68 -14.48
C GLN A 105 -21.00 -1.62 -13.19
N VAL A 106 -21.67 -1.34 -12.08
CA VAL A 106 -21.09 -1.27 -10.75
C VAL A 106 -20.73 -2.66 -10.22
N ARG A 107 -19.57 -2.79 -9.56
CA ARG A 107 -19.09 -4.08 -9.04
C ARG A 107 -19.58 -4.27 -7.59
N PRO A 108 -20.23 -5.40 -7.26
CA PRO A 108 -20.54 -5.75 -5.88
C PRO A 108 -19.29 -5.78 -5.01
N GLY A 109 -19.39 -5.28 -3.77
CA GLY A 109 -18.26 -5.18 -2.85
C GLY A 109 -17.28 -4.03 -3.10
N HIS A 110 -17.43 -3.28 -4.20
CA HIS A 110 -16.64 -2.09 -4.49
C HIS A 110 -17.38 -0.79 -4.14
N ALA A 111 -16.64 0.32 -4.17
CA ALA A 111 -17.17 1.65 -3.88
C ALA A 111 -18.09 2.21 -4.98
N ASP A 112 -18.11 1.61 -6.17
CA ASP A 112 -18.71 2.13 -7.39
C ASP A 112 -20.13 2.72 -7.18
N LEU A 113 -21.09 1.89 -6.76
CA LEU A 113 -22.50 2.30 -6.64
C LEU A 113 -22.70 3.40 -5.60
N VAL A 114 -22.17 3.21 -4.39
CA VAL A 114 -22.36 4.15 -3.28
C VAL A 114 -21.62 5.47 -3.56
N GLY A 115 -20.45 5.40 -4.19
CA GLY A 115 -19.70 6.58 -4.62
C GLY A 115 -20.46 7.38 -5.66
N MET A 116 -21.01 6.71 -6.69
CA MET A 116 -21.81 7.37 -7.72
C MET A 116 -23.03 8.07 -7.13
N GLN A 117 -23.78 7.39 -6.26
CA GLN A 117 -24.94 7.97 -5.58
C GLN A 117 -24.57 9.15 -4.68
N LYS A 118 -23.46 9.03 -3.92
CA LYS A 118 -23.01 10.06 -2.98
C LYS A 118 -22.60 11.36 -3.68
N TYR A 119 -21.93 11.26 -4.81
CA TYR A 119 -21.35 12.41 -5.51
C TYR A 119 -22.17 12.82 -6.75
N GLY A 120 -23.24 12.10 -7.08
CA GLY A 120 -24.06 12.37 -8.25
C GLY A 120 -23.38 12.02 -9.58
N PHE A 121 -22.41 11.09 -9.56
CA PHE A 121 -21.71 10.68 -10.77
C PHE A 121 -22.54 9.70 -11.60
N THR A 122 -22.46 9.84 -12.91
CA THR A 122 -23.06 8.92 -13.88
C THR A 122 -22.06 7.87 -14.37
N ASP A 123 -20.78 8.03 -14.04
CA ASP A 123 -19.68 7.13 -14.41
C ASP A 123 -18.99 6.60 -13.15
N ALA A 124 -18.85 5.27 -13.05
CA ALA A 124 -18.12 4.64 -11.96
C ALA A 124 -16.61 4.95 -11.99
N ARG A 125 -16.06 5.43 -13.12
CA ARG A 125 -14.64 5.80 -13.21
C ARG A 125 -14.27 6.88 -12.20
N ASP A 126 -15.12 7.88 -12.03
CA ASP A 126 -14.94 8.98 -11.07
C ASP A 126 -14.85 8.51 -9.61
N VAL A 127 -15.26 7.27 -9.34
CA VAL A 127 -15.17 6.62 -8.03
C VAL A 127 -13.99 5.66 -7.95
N LEU A 128 -13.92 4.71 -8.89
CA LEU A 128 -12.99 3.58 -8.80
C LEU A 128 -11.53 4.02 -8.88
N GLU A 129 -11.24 5.12 -9.57
CA GLU A 129 -9.88 5.62 -9.74
C GLU A 129 -9.27 6.02 -8.40
N ARG A 130 -10.06 6.62 -7.51
CA ARG A 130 -9.61 6.98 -6.16
C ARG A 130 -9.80 5.87 -5.14
N ALA A 131 -10.86 5.05 -5.29
CA ALA A 131 -11.13 3.92 -4.38
C ALA A 131 -10.19 2.72 -4.59
N SER A 132 -9.48 2.69 -5.72
CA SER A 132 -8.51 1.65 -6.05
C SER A 132 -7.44 1.47 -4.98
N ALA A 133 -7.07 0.21 -4.72
CA ALA A 133 -5.95 -0.14 -3.83
C ALA A 133 -4.59 0.39 -4.32
N ARG A 134 -4.49 0.94 -5.54
CA ARG A 134 -3.28 1.63 -6.03
C ARG A 134 -2.82 2.73 -5.07
N GLU A 135 -3.76 3.44 -4.44
CA GLU A 135 -3.51 4.48 -3.44
C GLU A 135 -2.64 3.99 -2.26
N THR A 136 -2.66 2.70 -1.94
CA THR A 136 -1.83 2.13 -0.86
C THR A 136 -0.33 2.30 -1.10
N ALA A 137 0.14 2.53 -2.33
CA ALA A 137 1.53 2.89 -2.60
C ALA A 137 1.93 4.19 -1.87
N ALA A 138 1.06 5.20 -1.90
CA ALA A 138 1.25 6.46 -1.17
C ALA A 138 1.29 6.23 0.36
N ARG A 139 0.44 5.32 0.87
CA ARG A 139 0.45 4.94 2.29
C ARG A 139 1.71 4.18 2.68
N VAL A 140 2.24 3.32 1.82
CA VAL A 140 3.50 2.61 2.05
C VAL A 140 4.66 3.60 2.13
N ALA A 141 4.70 4.64 1.28
CA ALA A 141 5.71 5.69 1.37
C ALA A 141 5.63 6.48 2.69
N ALA A 142 4.42 6.85 3.16
CA ALA A 142 4.25 7.44 4.48
C ALA A 142 4.63 6.49 5.63
N GLY A 143 4.23 5.21 5.52
CA GLY A 143 4.57 4.17 6.48
C GLY A 143 6.07 3.91 6.56
N ALA A 144 6.80 4.02 5.44
CA ALA A 144 8.25 3.88 5.39
C ALA A 144 8.95 5.01 6.18
N LEU A 145 8.48 6.26 6.05
CA LEU A 145 8.95 7.37 6.90
C LEU A 145 8.67 7.13 8.38
N ALA A 146 7.48 6.60 8.72
CA ALA A 146 7.16 6.23 10.09
C ALA A 146 8.05 5.08 10.61
N LYS A 147 8.36 4.08 9.77
CA LYS A 147 9.29 2.99 10.12
C LYS A 147 10.71 3.51 10.37
N LEU A 148 11.18 4.47 9.59
CA LEU A 148 12.48 5.11 9.83
C LEU A 148 12.50 5.81 11.19
N LEU A 149 11.44 6.56 11.52
CA LEU A 149 11.33 7.19 12.84
C LEU A 149 11.26 6.17 13.99
N LEU A 150 10.51 5.09 13.81
CA LEU A 150 10.40 4.01 14.80
C LEU A 150 11.73 3.28 15.00
N ALA A 151 12.53 3.12 13.95
CA ALA A 151 13.84 2.47 14.03
C ALA A 151 14.81 3.25 14.93
N GLU A 152 14.75 4.59 14.97
CA GLU A 152 15.51 5.43 15.91
C GLU A 152 15.16 5.14 17.38
N LEU A 153 13.99 4.56 17.64
CA LEU A 153 13.52 4.15 18.96
C LEU A 153 13.76 2.65 19.24
N GLY A 154 14.46 1.95 18.35
CA GLY A 154 14.64 0.50 18.43
C GLY A 154 13.36 -0.30 18.13
N VAL A 155 12.35 0.33 17.53
CA VAL A 155 11.07 -0.31 17.21
C VAL A 155 11.09 -0.86 15.79
N SER A 156 10.65 -2.11 15.63
CA SER A 156 10.51 -2.77 14.33
C SER A 156 9.08 -3.20 14.09
N VAL A 157 8.60 -3.03 12.85
CA VAL A 157 7.26 -3.47 12.42
C VAL A 157 7.39 -4.38 11.21
N ILE A 158 6.87 -5.60 11.35
CA ILE A 158 6.85 -6.62 10.30
C ILE A 158 5.45 -7.21 10.16
N SER A 159 5.21 -7.95 9.08
CA SER A 159 3.95 -8.66 8.86
C SER A 159 4.18 -9.97 8.14
N HIS A 160 3.30 -10.93 8.40
CA HIS A 160 3.22 -12.21 7.68
C HIS A 160 1.76 -12.60 7.46
N VAL A 161 1.52 -13.45 6.46
CA VAL A 161 0.19 -14.02 6.17
C VAL A 161 -0.04 -15.23 7.07
N ILE A 162 -1.18 -15.26 7.75
CA ILE A 162 -1.57 -16.38 8.62
C ILE A 162 -2.72 -17.21 8.05
N GLN A 163 -3.38 -16.73 7.00
CA GLN A 163 -4.45 -17.46 6.32
C GLN A 163 -4.65 -16.96 4.89
N MET A 164 -4.93 -17.89 3.97
CA MET A 164 -5.49 -17.62 2.64
C MET A 164 -6.59 -18.65 2.35
N GLY A 165 -7.81 -18.19 2.02
CA GLY A 165 -8.96 -19.09 1.90
C GLY A 165 -9.16 -19.93 3.17
N ALA A 166 -9.23 -21.26 3.03
CA ALA A 166 -9.35 -22.18 4.16
C ALA A 166 -8.01 -22.56 4.83
N ALA A 167 -6.87 -22.32 4.16
CA ALA A 167 -5.56 -22.70 4.67
C ALA A 167 -5.08 -21.71 5.74
N ARG A 168 -4.64 -22.21 6.90
CA ARG A 168 -4.24 -21.43 8.07
C ARG A 168 -2.89 -21.88 8.61
N ALA A 169 -2.08 -20.92 9.05
CA ALA A 169 -0.85 -21.16 9.79
C ALA A 169 -1.14 -21.69 11.20
N ALA A 170 -0.22 -22.49 11.74
CA ALA A 170 -0.32 -22.95 13.12
C ALA A 170 -0.29 -21.77 14.11
N ALA A 171 -1.11 -21.85 15.17
CA ALA A 171 -1.14 -20.82 16.20
C ALA A 171 0.18 -20.77 16.98
N GLY A 172 0.57 -19.56 17.39
CA GLY A 172 1.72 -19.34 18.29
C GLY A 172 3.08 -19.22 17.61
N VAL A 173 3.18 -19.49 16.30
CA VAL A 173 4.40 -19.26 15.53
C VAL A 173 4.39 -17.83 14.98
N ARG A 174 5.33 -16.99 15.43
CA ARG A 174 5.46 -15.60 15.00
C ARG A 174 6.89 -15.30 14.56
N PRO A 175 7.10 -14.70 13.37
CA PRO A 175 8.42 -14.28 12.94
C PRO A 175 8.93 -13.13 13.81
N THR A 176 10.24 -13.04 13.99
CA THR A 176 10.91 -11.87 14.56
C THR A 176 11.43 -10.96 13.44
N PRO A 177 11.92 -9.73 13.75
CA PRO A 177 12.53 -8.88 12.73
C PRO A 177 13.69 -9.54 11.96
N ALA A 178 14.41 -10.48 12.58
CA ALA A 178 15.49 -11.23 11.93
C ALA A 178 14.99 -12.19 10.83
N ASP A 179 13.72 -12.61 10.92
CA ASP A 179 13.10 -13.56 9.99
C ASP A 179 12.46 -12.87 8.77
N LEU A 180 12.47 -11.54 8.72
CA LEU A 180 11.75 -10.77 7.69
C LEU A 180 12.20 -11.14 6.27
N ALA A 181 13.50 -11.39 6.07
CA ALA A 181 14.03 -11.79 4.76
C ALA A 181 13.46 -13.14 4.30
N ALA A 182 13.28 -14.09 5.22
CA ALA A 182 12.67 -15.38 4.91
C ALA A 182 11.17 -15.22 4.60
N VAL A 183 10.46 -14.37 5.36
CA VAL A 183 9.05 -14.04 5.10
C VAL A 183 8.89 -13.35 3.75
N ASP A 184 9.78 -12.43 3.37
CA ASP A 184 9.69 -11.72 2.09
C ASP A 184 10.07 -12.60 0.89
N ALA A 185 10.87 -13.66 1.11
CA ALA A 185 11.21 -14.64 0.09
C ALA A 185 10.12 -15.71 -0.13
N ASP A 186 9.23 -15.91 0.85
CA ASP A 186 8.09 -16.81 0.70
C ASP A 186 7.05 -16.26 -0.28
N ASP A 187 6.56 -17.13 -1.17
CA ASP A 187 5.65 -16.77 -2.25
C ASP A 187 4.36 -16.10 -1.74
N VAL A 188 3.85 -16.49 -0.59
CA VAL A 188 2.63 -15.90 0.00
C VAL A 188 2.94 -15.09 1.26
N ARG A 189 4.22 -14.84 1.55
CA ARG A 189 4.72 -14.17 2.76
C ARG A 189 4.20 -14.78 4.06
N CYS A 190 4.06 -16.11 4.08
CA CYS A 190 3.69 -16.89 5.26
C CYS A 190 4.96 -17.41 5.94
N PHE A 191 5.07 -17.25 7.27
CA PHE A 191 6.24 -17.72 8.01
C PHE A 191 6.21 -19.23 8.26
N ASP A 192 5.04 -19.87 8.16
CA ASP A 192 4.87 -21.33 8.27
C ASP A 192 4.95 -21.96 6.86
N PRO A 193 5.99 -22.75 6.53
CA PRO A 193 6.16 -23.31 5.19
C PRO A 193 5.07 -24.31 4.80
N ALA A 194 4.52 -25.07 5.75
CA ALA A 194 3.47 -26.04 5.47
C ALA A 194 2.16 -25.31 5.14
N ALA A 195 1.86 -24.25 5.89
CA ALA A 195 0.71 -23.40 5.62
C ALA A 195 0.90 -22.61 4.31
N SER A 196 2.10 -22.12 4.02
CA SER A 196 2.44 -21.46 2.75
C SER A 196 2.08 -22.34 1.55
N ALA A 197 2.55 -23.59 1.53
CA ALA A 197 2.22 -24.54 0.48
C ALA A 197 0.70 -24.76 0.33
N ALA A 198 -0.01 -24.92 1.45
CA ALA A 198 -1.46 -25.07 1.43
C ALA A 198 -2.19 -23.82 0.91
N MET A 199 -1.71 -22.61 1.25
CA MET A 199 -2.24 -21.34 0.75
C MET A 199 -2.03 -21.20 -0.77
N ILE A 200 -0.88 -21.62 -1.30
CA ILE A 200 -0.61 -21.63 -2.74
C ILE A 200 -1.63 -22.53 -3.47
N GLU A 201 -1.94 -23.71 -2.94
CA GLU A 201 -2.95 -24.59 -3.54
C GLU A 201 -4.36 -23.97 -3.52
N GLN A 202 -4.73 -23.23 -2.46
CA GLN A 202 -5.97 -22.46 -2.45
C GLN A 202 -5.99 -21.41 -3.57
N ILE A 203 -4.89 -20.65 -3.74
CA ILE A 203 -4.76 -19.63 -4.80
C ILE A 203 -4.90 -20.27 -6.19
N LYS A 204 -4.26 -21.42 -6.43
CA LYS A 204 -4.37 -22.14 -7.71
C LYS A 204 -5.79 -22.63 -7.98
N ALA A 205 -6.47 -23.17 -6.97
CA ALA A 205 -7.84 -23.64 -7.10
C ALA A 205 -8.78 -22.48 -7.47
N ALA A 206 -8.73 -21.37 -6.75
CA ALA A 206 -9.53 -20.18 -7.06
C ALA A 206 -9.22 -19.62 -8.45
N ALA A 207 -7.94 -19.54 -8.83
CA ALA A 207 -7.54 -19.06 -10.15
C ALA A 207 -8.07 -19.96 -11.29
N LYS A 208 -8.08 -21.29 -11.09
CA LYS A 208 -8.65 -22.25 -12.05
C LYS A 208 -10.14 -22.04 -12.25
N ASP A 209 -10.85 -21.69 -11.18
CA ASP A 209 -12.30 -21.45 -11.19
C ASP A 209 -12.67 -20.01 -11.60
N GLY A 210 -11.68 -19.15 -11.82
CA GLY A 210 -11.90 -17.73 -12.14
C GLY A 210 -12.41 -16.91 -10.95
N ASP A 211 -12.17 -17.39 -9.73
CA ASP A 211 -12.60 -16.75 -8.48
C ASP A 211 -11.44 -15.98 -7.81
N SER A 212 -11.76 -15.26 -6.74
CA SER A 212 -10.83 -14.49 -5.93
C SER A 212 -10.78 -14.99 -4.48
N LEU A 213 -9.66 -14.74 -3.80
CA LEU A 213 -9.48 -15.13 -2.41
C LEU A 213 -9.06 -13.95 -1.54
N GLY A 214 -9.62 -13.91 -0.34
CA GLY A 214 -9.13 -13.12 0.77
C GLY A 214 -8.28 -13.96 1.72
N GLY A 215 -7.82 -13.32 2.78
CA GLY A 215 -6.98 -13.95 3.79
C GLY A 215 -6.89 -13.13 5.07
N VAL A 216 -5.99 -13.53 5.95
CA VAL A 216 -5.70 -12.83 7.21
C VAL A 216 -4.20 -12.60 7.30
N VAL A 217 -3.84 -11.37 7.65
CA VAL A 217 -2.45 -10.95 7.90
C VAL A 217 -2.29 -10.59 9.37
N GLU A 218 -1.13 -10.91 9.94
CA GLU A 218 -0.74 -10.47 11.28
C GLU A 218 0.38 -9.42 11.16
N VAL A 219 0.22 -8.29 11.84
CA VAL A 219 1.22 -7.21 11.92
C VAL A 219 1.78 -7.20 13.34
N LEU A 220 3.11 -7.21 13.45
CA LEU A 220 3.82 -7.40 14.71
C LEU A 220 4.76 -6.22 14.95
N GLY A 221 4.62 -5.57 16.11
CA GLY A 221 5.50 -4.52 16.60
C GLY A 221 6.45 -5.04 17.68
N TYR A 222 7.76 -4.88 17.48
CA TYR A 222 8.81 -5.31 18.39
C TYR A 222 9.56 -4.10 18.96
N GLY A 223 10.01 -4.19 20.22
CA GLY A 223 10.75 -3.12 20.89
C GLY A 223 9.90 -1.92 21.29
N VAL A 224 8.56 -2.05 21.24
CA VAL A 224 7.63 -0.96 21.54
C VAL A 224 7.82 -0.50 22.99
N PRO A 225 8.08 0.78 23.26
CA PRO A 225 8.26 1.28 24.61
C PRO A 225 6.95 1.21 25.40
N VAL A 226 7.09 0.99 26.72
CA VAL A 226 5.96 1.03 27.65
C VAL A 226 5.38 2.45 27.70
N GLY A 227 4.04 2.56 27.69
CA GLY A 227 3.35 3.83 27.89
C GLY A 227 2.92 4.58 26.62
N LEU A 228 3.01 3.96 25.44
CA LEU A 228 2.30 4.47 24.25
C LEU A 228 0.79 4.23 24.37
N GLY A 229 0.00 5.25 24.02
CA GLY A 229 -1.45 5.29 24.25
C GLY A 229 -1.80 5.71 25.69
N SER A 230 -3.09 5.94 25.96
CA SER A 230 -3.52 6.38 27.29
C SER A 230 -4.87 5.83 27.71
N HIS A 231 -5.04 5.54 29.00
CA HIS A 231 -6.34 5.16 29.57
C HIS A 231 -7.22 6.38 29.91
N VAL A 232 -6.70 7.60 29.77
CA VAL A 232 -7.35 8.83 30.26
C VAL A 232 -8.55 9.25 29.42
N HIS A 233 -8.60 8.85 28.14
CA HIS A 233 -9.71 9.12 27.24
C HIS A 233 -9.71 8.09 26.10
N TRP A 234 -10.88 7.82 25.52
CA TRP A 234 -11.08 6.67 24.61
C TRP A 234 -10.35 6.78 23.26
N ASP A 235 -9.93 7.98 22.86
CA ASP A 235 -9.23 8.29 21.60
C ASP A 235 -7.76 8.74 21.81
N ARG A 236 -7.20 8.54 23.01
CA ARG A 236 -5.84 9.00 23.39
C ARG A 236 -4.86 7.88 23.71
#